data_AF-A0C841-F1
#
_entry.id   AF-A0C841-F1
#
_cell.length_a   1.000
_cell.length_b   1.000
_cell.length_c   1.000
_cell.angle_alpha   90.00
_cell.angle_beta   90.00
_cell.angle_gamma   90.00
#
_symmetry.space_group_name_H-M   'P 1'
#
loop_
_entity.id
_entity.type
_entity.pdbx_description
1 polymer ?
#
loop_
_entity_poly.entity_id
_entity_poly.type
_entity_poly.pdbx_seq_one_letter_code
_entity_poly.pdbx_strand_id
1 'polypeptide(L)'
;MDNYFTIISLLGLRNQNLPPFREARLKRYKSIKKMVELIETAGWTQPKVPFNAFCLSSQDPEWEDDMTYPVIEYNKFGYQALAFGMNLFLYAYNYNVITQNIRFRTFRYLFPVVQCVIFSRIYFEYKSELTKVNLFDEYVQLRAQELVKENEFLLEHEDIKRFVWWYEDYKETLCRVHRQANDHAATDFKDSELILQDFIRRYTNPNSARPLNYQEKGVLF
;
A
#
# COMPACT_ATOMS: atom_id res chain seq x y z
N MET A 1 17.49 13.67 3.39
CA MET A 1 18.40 13.99 2.28
C MET A 1 17.79 13.33 1.07
N ASP A 2 17.15 14.13 0.25
CA ASP A 2 16.39 13.62 -0.89
C ASP A 2 17.37 13.12 -1.95
N ASN A 3 16.93 12.19 -2.80
CA ASN A 3 17.77 11.58 -3.85
C ASN A 3 19.06 10.89 -3.34
N TYR A 4 19.03 10.34 -2.12
CA TYR A 4 20.16 9.64 -1.49
C TYR A 4 20.84 8.62 -2.41
N PHE A 5 20.09 7.68 -2.97
CA PHE A 5 20.67 6.62 -3.81
C PHE A 5 21.29 7.17 -5.09
N THR A 6 20.68 8.19 -5.69
CA THR A 6 21.22 8.91 -6.86
C THR A 6 22.54 9.58 -6.51
N ILE A 7 22.60 10.29 -5.38
CA ILE A 7 23.81 10.96 -4.89
C ILE A 7 24.94 9.95 -4.64
N ILE A 8 24.67 8.85 -3.94
CA ILE A 8 25.67 7.81 -3.66
C ILE A 8 26.22 7.21 -4.96
N SER A 9 25.36 6.92 -5.92
CA SER A 9 25.75 6.38 -7.23
C SER A 9 26.57 7.38 -8.04
N LEU A 10 26.15 8.64 -8.13
CA LEU A 10 26.89 9.69 -8.84
C LEU A 10 28.25 9.98 -8.21
N LEU A 11 28.37 9.87 -6.88
CA LEU A 11 29.65 9.98 -6.18
C LEU A 11 30.56 8.77 -6.42
N GLY A 12 30.07 7.69 -7.03
CA GLY A 12 30.83 6.48 -7.31
C GLY A 12 31.04 5.57 -6.09
N LEU A 13 30.32 5.81 -4.99
CA LEU A 13 30.46 5.06 -3.74
C LEU A 13 30.03 3.59 -3.85
N ARG A 14 29.36 3.21 -4.94
CA ARG A 14 29.05 1.81 -5.27
C ARG A 14 30.29 1.01 -5.70
N ASN A 15 31.27 1.68 -6.29
CA ASN A 15 32.41 1.02 -6.94
C ASN A 15 33.77 1.46 -6.36
N GLN A 16 33.83 2.62 -5.70
CA GLN A 16 35.08 3.20 -5.21
C GLN A 16 34.88 4.07 -3.97
N ASN A 17 35.98 4.31 -3.25
CA ASN A 17 36.00 5.17 -2.07
C ASN A 17 36.15 6.66 -2.44
N LEU A 18 35.71 7.53 -1.54
CA LEU A 18 35.93 8.97 -1.66
C LEU A 18 37.39 9.35 -1.34
N PRO A 19 37.86 10.50 -1.84
CA PRO A 19 39.20 10.98 -1.49
C PRO A 19 39.34 11.16 0.04
N PRO A 20 40.51 10.81 0.61
CA PRO A 20 40.74 10.89 2.05
C PRO A 20 40.78 12.34 2.54
N PHE A 21 41.19 13.27 1.69
CA PHE A 21 41.28 14.69 2.02
C PHE A 21 39.93 15.41 1.92
N ARG A 22 39.65 16.25 2.92
CA ARG A 22 38.38 16.97 3.06
C ARG A 22 38.08 17.90 1.88
N GLU A 23 39.09 18.61 1.38
CA GLU A 23 38.90 19.59 0.31
C GLU A 23 38.40 18.94 -1.00
N ALA A 24 39.11 17.90 -1.47
CA ALA A 24 38.73 17.11 -2.65
C ALA A 24 37.34 16.46 -2.47
N ARG A 25 37.05 15.98 -1.27
CA ARG A 25 35.75 15.38 -0.94
C ARG A 25 34.59 16.37 -1.03
N LEU A 26 34.77 17.57 -0.48
CA LEU A 26 33.76 18.64 -0.54
C LEU A 26 33.55 19.15 -1.97
N LYS A 27 34.61 19.24 -2.80
CA LYS A 27 34.49 19.56 -4.23
C LYS A 27 33.66 18.51 -4.97
N ARG A 28 33.92 17.22 -4.72
CA ARG A 28 33.19 16.09 -5.31
C ARG A 28 31.71 16.04 -4.89
N TYR A 29 31.35 16.53 -3.70
CA TYR A 29 29.93 16.68 -3.33
C TYR A 29 29.24 17.80 -4.11
N LYS A 30 29.95 18.90 -4.39
CA LYS A 30 29.39 20.01 -5.16
C LYS A 30 29.28 19.71 -6.65
N SER A 31 30.15 18.86 -7.20
CA SER A 31 30.18 18.55 -8.64
C SER A 31 28.90 17.88 -9.15
N ILE A 32 28.22 17.10 -8.32
CA ILE A 32 27.02 16.34 -8.71
C ILE A 32 25.73 17.17 -8.64
N LYS A 33 25.76 18.39 -8.08
CA LYS A 33 24.55 19.21 -7.84
C LYS A 33 23.74 19.39 -9.12
N LYS A 34 24.40 19.71 -10.23
CA LYS A 34 23.74 19.94 -11.53
C LYS A 34 23.07 18.68 -12.08
N MET A 35 23.73 17.52 -11.92
CA MET A 35 23.18 16.24 -12.37
C MET A 35 21.94 15.84 -11.56
N VAL A 36 21.94 16.08 -10.24
CA VAL A 36 20.78 15.81 -9.39
C VAL A 36 19.59 16.67 -9.84
N GLU A 37 19.80 17.97 -10.05
CA GLU A 37 18.74 18.87 -10.56
C GLU A 37 18.19 18.41 -11.92
N LEU A 38 19.05 17.94 -12.83
CA LEU A 38 18.63 17.44 -14.15
C LEU A 38 17.84 16.13 -14.04
N ILE A 39 18.24 15.21 -13.18
CA ILE A 39 17.53 13.94 -12.95
C ILE A 39 16.16 14.19 -12.33
N GLU A 40 16.08 15.08 -11.33
CA GLU A 40 14.81 15.51 -10.73
C GLU A 40 13.89 16.14 -11.80
N THR A 41 14.43 17.08 -12.59
CA THR A 41 13.66 17.75 -13.65
C THR A 41 13.18 16.76 -14.71
N ALA A 42 14.00 15.78 -15.08
CA ALA A 42 13.61 14.73 -16.01
C ALA A 42 12.45 13.89 -15.46
N GLY A 43 12.48 13.52 -14.18
CA GLY A 43 11.39 12.80 -13.51
C GLY A 43 10.04 13.54 -13.56
N TRP A 44 10.06 14.87 -13.44
CA TRP A 44 8.84 15.68 -13.51
C TRP A 44 8.20 15.76 -14.90
N THR A 45 8.87 15.29 -15.95
CA THR A 45 8.32 15.25 -17.32
C THR A 45 7.40 14.05 -17.59
N GLN A 46 7.15 13.21 -16.58
CA GLN A 46 6.32 12.02 -16.70
C GLN A 46 4.92 12.35 -17.25
N PRO A 47 4.42 11.61 -18.26
CA PRO A 47 3.07 11.80 -18.77
C PRO A 47 2.02 11.32 -17.76
N LYS A 48 0.81 11.89 -17.85
CA LYS A 48 -0.32 11.44 -17.03
C LYS A 48 -0.70 9.99 -17.37
N VAL A 49 -1.03 9.25 -16.32
CA VAL A 49 -1.62 7.90 -16.40
C VAL A 49 -3.04 7.99 -15.83
N PRO A 50 -4.02 7.27 -16.40
CA PRO A 50 -5.35 7.17 -15.81
C PRO A 50 -5.26 6.51 -14.42
N PHE A 51 -5.28 7.31 -13.36
CA PHE A 51 -5.25 6.84 -11.96
C PHE A 51 -6.40 5.87 -11.65
N ASN A 52 -7.56 6.10 -12.30
CA ASN A 52 -8.75 5.27 -12.18
C ASN A 52 -8.56 3.83 -12.70
N ALA A 53 -7.50 3.56 -13.46
CA ALA A 53 -7.17 2.20 -13.89
C ALA A 53 -6.65 1.31 -12.74
N PHE A 54 -6.13 1.90 -11.67
CA PHE A 54 -5.53 1.16 -10.55
C PHE A 54 -6.21 1.43 -9.20
N CYS A 55 -6.93 2.54 -9.08
CA CYS A 55 -7.60 2.94 -7.86
C CYS A 55 -8.99 3.46 -8.19
N LEU A 56 -10.00 2.94 -7.50
CA LEU A 56 -11.37 3.43 -7.62
C LEU A 56 -11.45 4.85 -7.07
N SER A 57 -12.38 5.64 -7.60
CA SER A 57 -12.63 7.00 -7.13
C SER A 57 -13.24 6.95 -5.74
N SER A 58 -12.63 7.62 -4.75
CA SER A 58 -13.18 7.66 -3.39
C SER A 58 -14.35 8.64 -3.24
N GLN A 59 -14.62 9.46 -4.25
CA GLN A 59 -15.76 10.38 -4.30
C GLN A 59 -16.96 9.79 -5.05
N ASP A 60 -16.91 8.52 -5.43
CA ASP A 60 -18.06 7.85 -6.03
C ASP A 60 -19.19 7.69 -4.99
N PRO A 61 -20.44 8.08 -5.30
CA PRO A 61 -21.59 7.86 -4.41
C PRO A 61 -21.79 6.40 -3.97
N GLU A 62 -21.24 5.42 -4.71
CA GLU A 62 -21.27 4.01 -4.31
C GLU A 62 -20.67 3.78 -2.91
N TRP A 63 -19.64 4.55 -2.52
CA TRP A 63 -18.94 4.39 -1.24
C TRP A 63 -19.57 5.19 -0.09
N GLU A 64 -20.74 5.81 -0.30
CA GLU A 64 -21.49 6.52 0.75
C GLU A 64 -22.28 5.57 1.67
N ASP A 65 -22.08 4.26 1.56
CA ASP A 65 -22.73 3.25 2.42
C ASP A 65 -22.17 3.19 3.84
N ASP A 66 -21.00 3.80 4.09
CA ASP A 66 -20.26 3.80 5.36
C ASP A 66 -20.15 2.40 5.99
N MET A 67 -19.95 1.37 5.15
CA MET A 67 -19.96 -0.02 5.60
C MET A 67 -18.82 -0.32 6.59
N THR A 68 -19.17 -0.91 7.74
CA THR A 68 -18.20 -1.37 8.73
C THR A 68 -17.75 -2.79 8.45
N TYR A 69 -16.52 -3.14 8.84
CA TYR A 69 -16.05 -4.52 8.75
C TYR A 69 -16.78 -5.45 9.74
N PRO A 70 -17.49 -6.48 9.27
CA PRO A 70 -18.01 -7.50 10.17
C PRO A 70 -16.83 -8.30 10.75
N VAL A 71 -16.82 -8.48 12.07
CA VAL A 71 -15.77 -9.23 12.76
C VAL A 71 -16.44 -10.28 13.65
N ILE A 72 -15.81 -11.46 13.73
CA ILE A 72 -16.20 -12.51 14.67
C ILE A 72 -15.39 -12.32 15.95
N GLU A 73 -16.06 -12.10 17.07
CA GLU A 73 -15.40 -11.89 18.35
C GLU A 73 -15.01 -13.22 19.01
N TYR A 74 -14.00 -13.91 18.47
CA TYR A 74 -13.57 -15.23 18.98
C TYR A 74 -13.24 -15.24 20.48
N ASN A 75 -12.65 -14.17 21.01
CA ASN A 75 -12.31 -14.08 22.44
C ASN A 75 -13.56 -14.02 23.33
N LYS A 76 -14.60 -13.29 22.90
CA LYS A 76 -15.88 -13.23 23.59
C LYS A 76 -16.52 -14.61 23.64
N PHE A 77 -16.58 -15.30 22.51
CA PHE A 77 -17.15 -16.66 22.47
C PHE A 77 -16.31 -17.68 23.22
N GLY A 78 -14.99 -17.56 23.20
CA GLY A 78 -14.09 -18.40 23.99
C GLY A 78 -14.34 -18.26 25.50
N TYR A 79 -14.49 -17.03 26.00
CA TYR A 79 -14.84 -16.79 27.40
C TYR A 79 -16.22 -17.33 27.77
N GLN A 80 -17.22 -17.13 26.90
CA GLN A 80 -18.58 -17.64 27.11
C GLN A 80 -18.63 -19.18 27.10
N ALA A 81 -17.89 -19.82 26.20
CA ALA A 81 -17.76 -21.27 26.15
C ALA A 81 -17.06 -21.85 27.39
N LEU A 82 -16.04 -21.15 27.89
CA LEU A 82 -15.37 -21.52 29.14
C LEU A 82 -16.33 -21.42 30.33
N ALA A 83 -17.07 -20.31 30.45
CA ALA A 83 -18.07 -20.13 31.50
C ALA A 83 -19.18 -21.20 31.44
N PHE A 84 -19.63 -21.54 30.23
CA PHE A 84 -20.56 -22.65 29.99
C PHE A 84 -19.99 -23.99 30.45
N GLY A 85 -18.73 -24.30 30.08
CA GLY A 85 -18.04 -25.50 30.52
C GLY A 85 -17.87 -25.59 32.04
N MET A 86 -17.58 -24.46 32.69
CA MET A 86 -17.48 -24.40 34.15
C MET A 86 -18.82 -24.70 34.85
N ASN A 87 -19.94 -24.27 34.30
CA ASN A 87 -21.26 -24.64 34.84
C ASN A 87 -21.50 -26.15 34.79
N LEU A 88 -21.15 -26.79 33.68
CA LEU A 88 -21.25 -28.25 33.53
C LEU A 88 -20.34 -28.97 34.52
N PHE A 89 -19.11 -28.48 34.68
CA PHE A 89 -18.17 -29.01 35.67
C PHE A 89 -18.72 -28.91 37.09
N LEU A 90 -19.27 -27.77 37.51
CA LEU A 90 -19.85 -27.59 38.84
C LEU A 90 -21.04 -28.54 39.08
N TYR A 91 -21.88 -28.75 38.07
CA TYR A 91 -22.98 -29.72 38.16
C TYR A 91 -22.46 -31.15 38.33
N ALA A 92 -21.45 -31.54 37.55
CA ALA A 92 -20.84 -32.87 37.61
C ALA A 92 -20.08 -33.11 38.92
N TYR A 93 -19.31 -32.13 39.39
CA TYR A 93 -18.57 -32.20 40.65
C TYR A 93 -19.52 -32.37 41.85
N ASN A 94 -20.68 -31.72 41.82
CA ASN A 94 -21.69 -31.78 42.89
C ASN A 94 -22.81 -32.79 42.59
N TYR A 95 -22.60 -33.72 41.66
CA TYR A 95 -23.66 -34.57 41.11
C TYR A 95 -24.44 -35.34 42.18
N ASN A 96 -23.74 -35.93 43.16
CA ASN A 96 -24.36 -36.70 44.23
C ASN A 96 -25.34 -35.86 45.04
N VAL A 97 -24.95 -34.64 45.41
CA VAL A 97 -25.79 -33.72 46.20
C VAL A 97 -26.98 -33.25 45.37
N ILE A 98 -26.76 -32.82 44.13
CA ILE A 98 -27.82 -32.29 43.26
C ILE A 98 -28.84 -33.37 42.88
N THR A 99 -28.38 -34.61 42.69
CA THR A 99 -29.22 -35.70 42.18
C THR A 99 -30.02 -36.39 43.29
N GLN A 100 -29.41 -36.62 44.45
CA GLN A 100 -30.02 -37.39 45.54
C GLN A 100 -30.80 -36.51 46.53
N ASN A 101 -30.42 -35.24 46.71
CA ASN A 101 -31.08 -34.36 47.66
C ASN A 101 -32.30 -33.68 47.03
N ILE A 102 -33.50 -34.00 47.54
CA ILE A 102 -34.78 -33.45 47.08
C ILE A 102 -34.85 -31.92 47.12
N ARG A 103 -34.06 -31.26 47.99
CA ARG A 103 -34.01 -29.79 48.08
C ARG A 103 -33.49 -29.16 46.78
N PHE A 104 -32.70 -29.87 45.99
CA PHE A 104 -32.15 -29.41 44.70
C PHE A 104 -32.92 -29.90 43.47
N ARG A 105 -34.11 -30.53 43.64
CA ARG A 105 -34.90 -31.09 42.51
C ARG A 105 -35.17 -30.07 41.40
N THR A 106 -35.48 -28.83 41.77
CA THR A 106 -35.79 -27.75 40.83
C THR A 106 -34.57 -27.39 39.99
N PHE A 107 -33.41 -27.29 40.65
CA PHE A 107 -32.14 -27.06 39.97
C PHE A 107 -31.81 -28.23 39.04
N ARG A 108 -31.92 -29.48 39.50
CA ARG A 108 -31.69 -30.68 38.69
C ARG A 108 -32.52 -30.69 37.39
N TYR A 109 -33.80 -30.32 37.45
CA TYR A 109 -34.68 -30.35 36.29
C TYR A 109 -34.54 -29.14 35.36
N LEU A 110 -34.31 -27.95 35.91
CA LEU A 110 -34.19 -26.72 35.11
C LEU A 110 -32.77 -26.47 34.58
N PHE A 111 -31.74 -27.03 35.22
CA PHE A 111 -30.36 -26.86 34.79
C PHE A 111 -30.13 -27.17 33.31
N PRO A 112 -30.53 -28.34 32.76
CA PRO A 112 -30.33 -28.62 31.33
C PRO A 112 -31.11 -27.65 30.44
N VAL A 113 -32.31 -27.22 30.83
CA VAL A 113 -33.12 -26.24 30.07
C VAL A 113 -32.39 -24.91 29.97
N VAL A 114 -31.86 -24.40 31.10
CA VAL A 114 -31.10 -23.16 31.15
C VAL A 114 -29.81 -23.27 30.33
N GLN A 115 -29.09 -24.40 30.43
CA GLN A 115 -27.87 -24.61 29.64
C GLN A 115 -28.17 -24.66 28.13
N CYS A 116 -29.26 -25.28 27.69
CA CYS A 116 -29.68 -25.24 26.29
C CYS A 116 -29.94 -23.81 25.81
N VAL A 117 -30.64 -22.99 26.59
CA VAL A 117 -30.91 -21.59 26.22
C VAL A 117 -29.60 -20.77 26.12
N ILE A 118 -28.67 -20.96 27.07
CA ILE A 118 -27.37 -20.29 27.05
C ILE A 118 -26.58 -20.70 25.80
N PHE A 119 -26.48 -22.01 25.54
CA PHE A 119 -25.77 -22.51 24.36
C PHE A 119 -26.40 -22.00 23.06
N SER A 120 -27.73 -22.07 22.92
CA SER A 120 -28.44 -21.60 21.74
C SER A 120 -28.19 -20.12 21.49
N ARG A 121 -28.16 -19.28 22.52
CA ARG A 121 -27.82 -17.87 22.39
C ARG A 121 -26.40 -17.66 21.88
N ILE A 122 -25.41 -18.29 22.52
CA ILE A 122 -24.00 -18.18 22.14
C ILE A 122 -23.80 -18.62 20.68
N TYR A 123 -24.38 -19.76 20.32
CA TYR A 123 -24.25 -20.32 18.98
C TYR A 123 -24.97 -19.46 17.93
N PHE A 124 -26.14 -18.91 18.23
CA PHE A 124 -26.87 -18.05 17.32
C PHE A 124 -26.14 -16.73 17.07
N GLU A 125 -25.59 -16.10 18.11
CA GLU A 125 -24.74 -14.91 17.98
C GLU A 125 -23.52 -15.21 17.08
N TYR A 126 -22.77 -16.27 17.37
CA TYR A 126 -21.63 -16.70 16.55
C TYR A 126 -22.01 -16.99 15.10
N LYS A 127 -23.10 -17.73 14.89
CA LYS A 127 -23.56 -18.08 13.55
C LYS A 127 -23.97 -16.84 12.76
N SER A 128 -24.63 -15.88 13.42
CA SER A 128 -24.97 -14.60 12.78
C SER A 128 -23.73 -13.81 12.39
N GLU A 129 -22.71 -13.72 13.26
CA GLU A 129 -21.47 -13.02 12.94
C GLU A 129 -20.74 -13.69 11.77
N LEU A 130 -20.63 -15.02 11.79
CA LEU A 130 -20.04 -15.80 10.70
C LEU A 130 -20.77 -15.59 9.36
N THR A 131 -22.11 -15.58 9.38
CA THR A 131 -22.88 -15.33 8.16
C THR A 131 -22.66 -13.92 7.63
N LYS A 132 -22.55 -12.89 8.49
CA LYS A 132 -22.25 -11.52 8.05
C LYS A 132 -20.90 -11.40 7.37
N VAL A 133 -19.86 -12.04 7.94
CA VAL A 133 -18.52 -12.07 7.33
C VAL A 133 -18.56 -12.73 5.96
N ASN A 134 -19.17 -13.91 5.86
CA ASN A 134 -19.23 -14.63 4.58
C ASN A 134 -19.96 -13.82 3.48
N LEU A 135 -21.06 -13.16 3.83
CA LEU A 135 -21.82 -12.34 2.87
C LEU A 135 -21.00 -11.11 2.42
N PHE A 136 -20.26 -10.50 3.34
CA PHE A 136 -19.37 -9.39 3.02
C PHE A 136 -18.24 -9.82 2.09
N ASP A 137 -17.57 -10.94 2.41
CA ASP A 137 -16.47 -11.47 1.61
C ASP A 137 -16.91 -11.85 0.18
N GLU A 138 -18.10 -12.47 0.05
CA GLU A 138 -18.67 -12.83 -1.25
C GLU A 138 -19.03 -11.58 -2.07
N TYR A 139 -19.68 -10.60 -1.43
CA TYR A 139 -20.07 -9.35 -2.10
C TYR A 139 -18.87 -8.58 -2.64
N VAL A 140 -17.83 -8.37 -1.82
CA VAL A 140 -16.64 -7.61 -2.23
C VAL A 140 -15.92 -8.30 -3.39
N GLN A 141 -15.82 -9.63 -3.38
CA GLN A 141 -15.18 -10.39 -4.47
C GLN A 141 -15.96 -10.27 -5.78
N LEU A 142 -17.28 -10.39 -5.73
CA LEU A 142 -18.13 -10.25 -6.91
C LEU A 142 -18.10 -8.82 -7.45
N ARG A 143 -18.27 -7.83 -6.58
CA ARG A 143 -18.29 -6.42 -6.97
C ARG A 143 -16.96 -5.96 -7.55
N ALA A 144 -15.84 -6.45 -7.02
CA ALA A 144 -14.52 -6.18 -7.58
C ALA A 144 -14.39 -6.70 -9.02
N GLN A 145 -14.90 -7.89 -9.34
CA GLN A 145 -14.85 -8.41 -10.70
C GLN A 145 -15.70 -7.62 -11.69
N GLU A 146 -16.85 -7.11 -11.25
CA GLU A 146 -17.70 -6.24 -12.06
C GLU A 146 -16.97 -4.93 -12.39
N LEU A 147 -16.41 -4.27 -11.37
CA LEU A 147 -15.67 -3.02 -11.53
C LEU A 147 -14.42 -3.18 -12.38
N VAL A 148 -13.73 -4.33 -12.31
CA VAL A 148 -12.61 -4.62 -13.21
C VAL A 148 -13.08 -4.67 -14.65
N LYS A 149 -14.11 -5.47 -14.95
CA LYS A 149 -14.65 -5.60 -16.33
C LYS A 149 -15.18 -4.29 -16.87
N GLU A 150 -15.80 -3.48 -16.02
CA GLU A 150 -16.29 -2.15 -16.40
C GLU A 150 -15.14 -1.22 -16.79
N ASN A 151 -14.01 -1.28 -16.09
CA ASN A 151 -12.87 -0.38 -16.27
C ASN A 151 -11.75 -0.95 -17.16
N GLU A 152 -11.89 -2.16 -17.70
CA GLU A 152 -10.88 -2.83 -18.53
C GLU A 152 -10.43 -1.97 -19.72
N PHE A 153 -11.35 -1.24 -20.35
CA PHE A 153 -11.06 -0.39 -21.50
C PHE A 153 -10.08 0.75 -21.18
N LEU A 154 -9.95 1.16 -19.92
CA LEU A 154 -8.99 2.19 -19.52
C LEU A 154 -7.53 1.75 -19.76
N LEU A 155 -7.28 0.43 -19.74
CA LEU A 155 -5.96 -0.14 -20.02
C LEU A 155 -5.56 -0.06 -21.50
N GLU A 156 -6.54 0.07 -22.40
CA GLU A 156 -6.30 0.17 -23.84
C GLU A 156 -5.99 1.61 -24.30
N HIS A 157 -6.12 2.60 -23.40
CA HIS A 157 -5.90 3.99 -23.73
C HIS A 157 -4.42 4.29 -24.06
N GLU A 158 -4.18 5.13 -25.07
CA GLU A 158 -2.84 5.45 -25.57
C GLU A 158 -1.93 6.08 -24.49
N ASP A 159 -2.52 6.73 -23.48
CA ASP A 159 -1.77 7.32 -22.38
C ASP A 159 -0.91 6.31 -21.61
N ILE A 160 -1.37 5.06 -21.46
CA ILE A 160 -0.59 4.00 -20.81
C ILE A 160 0.61 3.64 -21.67
N LYS A 161 0.40 3.51 -22.99
CA LYS A 161 1.49 3.30 -23.93
C LYS A 161 2.50 4.46 -23.85
N ARG A 162 2.04 5.70 -23.86
CA ARG A 162 2.91 6.89 -23.74
C ARG A 162 3.73 6.87 -22.46
N PHE A 163 3.14 6.46 -21.33
CA PHE A 163 3.85 6.32 -20.06
C PHE A 163 4.92 5.24 -20.10
N VAL A 164 4.61 4.05 -20.62
CA VAL A 164 5.58 2.95 -20.73
C VAL A 164 6.75 3.36 -21.63
N TRP A 165 6.47 4.03 -22.75
CA TRP A 165 7.50 4.52 -23.67
C TRP A 165 8.39 5.60 -23.03
N TRP A 166 7.80 6.54 -22.30
CA TRP A 166 8.56 7.54 -21.54
C TRP A 166 9.48 6.87 -20.51
N TYR A 167 8.98 5.84 -19.80
CA TYR A 167 9.77 5.14 -18.79
C TYR A 167 10.95 4.37 -19.38
N GLU A 168 10.77 3.64 -20.49
CA GLU A 168 11.87 2.95 -21.15
C GLU A 168 12.90 3.95 -21.73
N ASP A 169 12.45 5.06 -22.33
CA ASP A 169 13.35 6.12 -22.79
C ASP A 169 14.13 6.77 -21.63
N TYR A 170 13.48 7.01 -20.49
CA TYR A 170 14.13 7.52 -19.28
C TYR A 170 15.19 6.56 -18.75
N LYS A 171 14.85 5.27 -18.68
CA LYS A 171 15.76 4.20 -18.27
C LYS A 171 16.96 4.07 -19.22
N GLU A 172 16.74 4.07 -20.52
CA GLU A 172 17.83 4.06 -21.52
C GLU A 172 18.73 5.28 -21.39
N THR A 173 18.13 6.46 -21.19
CA THR A 173 18.85 7.72 -20.99
C THR A 173 19.73 7.64 -19.75
N LEU A 174 19.20 7.18 -18.61
CA LEU A 174 19.98 6.99 -17.39
C LEU A 174 21.07 5.92 -17.53
N CYS A 175 20.85 4.86 -18.33
CA CYS A 175 21.90 3.89 -18.63
C CYS A 175 23.07 4.48 -19.45
N ARG A 176 22.81 5.50 -20.27
CA ARG A 176 23.83 6.20 -21.06
C ARG A 176 24.58 7.26 -20.24
N VAL A 177 23.98 7.76 -19.17
CA VAL A 177 24.63 8.67 -18.22
C VAL A 177 25.81 7.96 -17.58
N HIS A 178 26.99 8.56 -17.72
CA HIS A 178 28.23 8.04 -17.18
C HIS A 178 29.11 9.18 -16.66
N ARG A 179 30.06 8.82 -15.79
CA ARG A 179 31.11 9.71 -15.31
C ARG A 179 32.28 9.68 -16.30
N GLN A 180 32.69 10.85 -16.79
CA GLN A 180 33.72 11.04 -17.80
C GLN A 180 35.11 11.25 -17.21
N ALA A 181 35.20 11.98 -16.09
CA ALA A 181 36.46 12.32 -15.42
C ALA A 181 36.36 12.16 -13.89
N ASN A 182 37.48 12.34 -13.20
CA ASN A 182 37.57 12.30 -11.74
C ASN A 182 38.22 13.57 -11.17
N ASP A 183 37.99 14.72 -11.82
CA ASP A 183 38.60 16.00 -11.44
C ASP A 183 37.84 16.68 -10.29
N HIS A 184 36.75 16.05 -9.82
CA HIS A 184 35.89 16.56 -8.74
C HIS A 184 35.22 17.89 -9.11
N ALA A 185 35.03 18.11 -10.42
CA ALA A 185 34.39 19.27 -11.00
C ALA A 185 33.07 18.87 -11.69
N ALA A 186 32.18 19.83 -11.94
CA ALA A 186 30.92 19.55 -12.65
C ALA A 186 31.15 18.97 -14.06
N THR A 187 32.29 19.29 -14.67
CA THR A 187 32.73 18.75 -15.96
C THR A 187 32.94 17.23 -15.95
N ASP A 188 33.02 16.58 -14.78
CA ASP A 188 33.08 15.13 -14.65
C ASP A 188 31.87 14.43 -15.32
N PHE A 189 30.76 15.16 -15.56
CA PHE A 189 29.54 14.67 -16.20
C PHE A 189 29.15 15.49 -17.45
N LYS A 190 30.09 16.20 -18.08
CA LYS A 190 29.80 17.14 -19.17
C LYS A 190 28.95 16.54 -20.30
N ASP A 191 29.30 15.34 -20.78
CA ASP A 191 28.54 14.69 -21.86
C ASP A 191 27.16 14.19 -21.36
N SER A 192 27.10 13.73 -20.11
CA SER A 192 25.85 13.29 -19.47
C SER A 192 24.86 14.44 -19.22
N GLU A 193 25.34 15.65 -19.00
CA GLU A 193 24.47 16.84 -18.93
C GLU A 193 23.74 17.08 -20.26
N LEU A 194 24.41 16.88 -21.39
CA LEU A 194 23.80 17.02 -22.71
C LEU A 194 22.74 15.94 -22.97
N ILE A 195 23.02 14.70 -22.55
CA ILE A 195 22.09 13.57 -22.66
C ILE A 195 20.79 13.86 -21.89
N LEU A 196 20.89 14.33 -20.64
CA LEU A 196 19.71 14.64 -19.83
C LEU A 196 18.98 15.90 -20.32
N GLN A 197 19.70 16.91 -20.81
CA GLN A 197 19.07 18.08 -21.41
C GLN A 197 18.29 17.72 -22.68
N ASP A 198 18.82 16.82 -23.52
CA ASP A 198 18.09 16.31 -24.68
C ASP A 198 16.81 15.60 -24.25
N PHE A 199 16.87 14.71 -23.25
CA PHE A 199 15.69 14.06 -22.68
C PHE A 199 14.63 15.08 -22.25
N ILE A 200 15.01 16.08 -21.45
CA ILE A 200 14.07 17.11 -20.98
C ILE A 200 13.47 17.89 -22.15
N ARG A 201 14.27 18.24 -23.17
CA ARG A 201 13.80 18.97 -24.37
C ARG A 201 12.85 18.15 -25.25
N ARG A 202 12.93 16.82 -25.23
CA ARG A 202 11.98 15.97 -25.96
C ARG A 202 10.56 16.03 -25.39
N TYR A 203 10.44 16.26 -24.08
CA TYR A 203 9.15 16.26 -23.38
C TYR A 203 8.68 17.66 -22.91
N THR A 204 9.49 18.70 -23.08
CA THR A 204 9.17 20.08 -22.67
C THR A 204 9.58 21.08 -23.74
N ASN A 205 8.96 22.27 -23.74
CA ASN A 205 9.38 23.38 -24.61
C ASN A 205 10.22 24.39 -23.80
N PRO A 206 11.55 24.47 -24.01
CA PRO A 206 12.42 25.37 -23.26
C PRO A 206 12.18 26.86 -23.52
N ASN A 207 11.57 27.19 -24.66
CA ASN A 207 11.34 28.58 -25.08
C ASN A 207 10.03 29.15 -24.51
N SER A 208 9.22 28.34 -23.81
CA SER A 208 8.01 28.83 -23.17
C SER A 208 8.35 29.53 -21.85
N ALA A 209 7.49 30.47 -21.42
CA ALA A 209 7.67 31.17 -20.15
C ALA A 209 7.57 30.22 -18.92
N ARG A 210 6.93 29.06 -19.09
CA ARG A 210 6.81 27.99 -18.10
C ARG A 210 6.98 26.64 -18.83
N PRO A 211 8.22 26.11 -18.92
CA PRO A 211 8.49 24.85 -19.63
C PRO A 211 7.76 23.65 -19.03
N LEU A 212 7.55 23.66 -17.70
CA LEU A 212 6.75 22.71 -16.97
C LEU A 212 5.40 23.36 -16.63
N ASN A 213 4.35 22.97 -17.35
CA ASN A 213 3.00 23.43 -17.06
C ASN A 213 2.45 22.69 -15.84
N TYR A 214 1.94 23.43 -14.86
CA TYR A 214 1.22 22.83 -13.74
C TYR A 214 0.00 22.08 -14.27
N GLN A 215 -0.15 20.83 -13.82
CA GLN A 215 -1.29 19.99 -14.11
C GLN A 215 -1.73 19.37 -12.79
N GLU A 216 -3.03 19.37 -12.49
CA GLU A 216 -3.58 18.86 -11.22
C GLU A 216 -3.22 17.38 -10.96
N LYS A 217 -3.04 16.58 -12.01
CA LYS A 217 -2.57 15.19 -11.97
C LYS A 217 -1.11 15.02 -12.42
N GLY A 218 -0.31 16.08 -12.35
CA GLY A 218 1.12 16.06 -12.64
C GLY A 218 1.96 15.69 -11.41
N VAL A 219 3.24 15.39 -11.63
CA VAL A 219 4.19 15.10 -10.55
C VAL A 219 4.55 16.40 -9.84
N LEU A 220 4.33 16.46 -8.52
CA LEU A 220 4.66 17.62 -7.66
C LEU A 220 5.79 17.34 -6.66
N PHE A 221 6.13 16.07 -6.45
CA PHE A 221 7.13 15.60 -5.48
C PHE A 221 7.97 14.48 -6.08
#